data_AF-A0A1H0XF61-F1
#
_entry.id   AF-A0A1H0XF61-F1
#
_cell.length_a   1.000
_cell.length_b   1.000
_cell.length_c   1.000
_cell.angle_alpha   90.00
_cell.angle_beta   90.00
_cell.angle_gamma   90.00
#
_symmetry.space_group_name_H-M   'P 1'
#
loop_
_entity.id
_entity.type
_entity.pdbx_description
1 polymer ?
#
loop_
_entity_poly.entity_id
_entity_poly.type
_entity_poly.pdbx_seq_one_letter_code
_entity_poly.pdbx_strand_id
1 'polypeptide(L)'
;MKKLSVILLLFFTSHAFGQTISVAQNLHSEIAEPIRSRIITSLDSLFSKIETNKLSGNEVSKDKAALSVSILKSLKTESNAVPDHKELINLYPVSGKQYFVTIAIRGIDNQLKTIFNLMALDEEKQIIFTLPVNYLTRTWKTKTVGRIIYHYQDKLNIARAKKFSQNNTLIAQRLGLSPEAMDFYMCANYQEVLPLLGYEYDRASNGKTKDGYGVDGNCIFSIMNNEDFSHDAFHYYTAKIRTSSRNSAAEEGIAYSWGNAYYTDENGEMILQKQLVKELKQYVLQHPQVNLYDLFTTNPVVFNSMAKVRSVIAGLIADEVEQKKGIPGIIALINCGKGDENYLSAIDTLIGINKVNFDTRVRALLK
;
A
#
# COMPACT_ATOMS: atom_id res chain seq x y z
N MET A 1 -61.36 46.28 5.45
CA MET A 1 -59.93 45.89 5.28
C MET A 1 -59.86 44.40 5.03
N LYS A 2 -59.60 43.97 3.79
CA LYS A 2 -59.50 42.55 3.40
C LYS A 2 -58.12 42.02 3.80
N LYS A 3 -58.06 40.99 4.66
CA LYS A 3 -56.81 40.29 4.98
C LYS A 3 -56.48 39.33 3.84
N LEU A 4 -55.38 39.61 3.15
CA LEU A 4 -54.80 38.78 2.10
C LEU A 4 -54.06 37.62 2.79
N SER A 5 -54.52 36.38 2.59
CA SER A 5 -53.82 35.19 3.06
C SER A 5 -52.78 34.80 2.01
N VAL A 6 -51.50 35.01 2.33
CA VAL A 6 -50.37 34.54 1.52
C VAL A 6 -50.14 33.06 1.84
N ILE A 7 -50.43 32.19 0.88
CA ILE A 7 -50.09 30.77 0.94
C ILE A 7 -48.62 30.64 0.51
N LEU A 8 -47.75 30.29 1.45
CA LEU A 8 -46.35 29.99 1.20
C LEU A 8 -46.23 28.56 0.65
N LEU A 9 -46.03 28.40 -0.66
CA LEU A 9 -45.68 27.11 -1.25
C LEU A 9 -44.25 26.74 -0.86
N LEU A 10 -44.10 25.82 0.08
CA LEU A 10 -42.83 25.14 0.36
C LEU A 10 -42.53 24.17 -0.80
N PHE A 11 -41.67 24.59 -1.72
CA PHE A 11 -41.03 23.67 -2.67
C PHE A 11 -40.10 22.73 -1.89
N PHE A 12 -40.59 21.54 -1.57
CA PHE A 12 -39.72 20.42 -1.24
C PHE A 12 -38.98 20.01 -2.52
N THR A 13 -37.73 20.45 -2.67
CA THR A 13 -36.81 19.87 -3.64
C THR A 13 -36.40 18.50 -3.12
N SER A 14 -37.20 17.49 -3.47
CA SER A 14 -36.78 16.10 -3.37
C SER A 14 -35.51 15.93 -4.21
N HIS A 15 -34.36 15.94 -3.54
CA HIS A 15 -33.13 15.45 -4.13
C HIS A 15 -33.31 13.95 -4.28
N ALA A 16 -33.87 13.55 -5.42
CA ALA A 16 -33.79 12.18 -5.88
C ALA A 16 -32.30 11.90 -6.11
N PHE A 17 -31.63 11.38 -5.07
CA PHE A 17 -30.33 10.77 -5.24
C PHE A 17 -30.53 9.62 -6.22
N GLY A 18 -30.10 9.81 -7.46
CA GLY A 18 -30.04 8.73 -8.42
C GLY A 18 -29.21 7.59 -7.83
N GLN A 19 -29.62 6.35 -8.09
CA GLN A 19 -28.84 5.17 -7.68
C GLN A 19 -27.42 5.31 -8.21
N THR A 20 -26.45 5.13 -7.33
CA THR A 20 -25.02 5.09 -7.66
C THR A 20 -24.65 3.75 -8.30
N ILE A 21 -25.43 2.69 -8.03
CA ILE A 21 -25.25 1.36 -8.60
C ILE A 21 -26.52 0.89 -9.33
N SER A 22 -26.32 0.40 -10.55
CA SER A 22 -27.34 -0.32 -11.32
C SER A 22 -27.25 -1.83 -11.07
N VAL A 23 -28.33 -2.56 -11.37
CA VAL A 23 -28.37 -4.02 -11.28
C VAL A 23 -28.46 -4.57 -12.70
N ALA A 24 -27.60 -5.53 -13.05
CA ALA A 24 -27.61 -6.15 -14.37
C ALA A 24 -28.98 -6.77 -14.68
N GLN A 25 -29.50 -6.54 -15.89
CA GLN A 25 -30.84 -6.99 -16.28
C GLN A 25 -31.02 -8.52 -16.19
N ASN A 26 -29.93 -9.26 -16.40
CA ASN A 26 -29.90 -10.73 -16.37
C ASN A 26 -29.25 -11.27 -15.08
N LEU A 27 -29.24 -10.50 -13.99
CA LEU A 27 -28.71 -10.97 -12.71
C LEU A 27 -29.56 -12.14 -12.20
N HIS A 28 -28.99 -13.34 -12.25
CA HIS A 28 -29.57 -14.52 -11.61
C HIS A 28 -29.00 -14.64 -10.19
N SER A 29 -29.87 -14.82 -9.20
CA SER A 29 -29.46 -15.03 -7.81
C SER A 29 -30.50 -15.89 -7.08
N GLU A 30 -30.02 -16.91 -6.37
CA GLU A 30 -30.84 -17.77 -5.51
C GLU A 30 -31.16 -17.13 -4.15
N ILE A 31 -30.63 -15.94 -3.88
CA ILE A 31 -30.87 -15.20 -2.64
C ILE A 31 -32.31 -14.69 -2.60
N ALA A 32 -33.00 -14.93 -1.48
CA ALA A 32 -34.36 -14.45 -1.26
C ALA A 32 -34.47 -12.92 -1.38
N GLU A 33 -35.54 -12.44 -2.02
CA GLU A 33 -35.78 -11.02 -2.31
C GLU A 33 -35.51 -10.07 -1.13
N PRO A 34 -36.00 -10.33 0.11
CA PRO A 34 -35.79 -9.38 1.20
C PRO A 34 -34.31 -9.16 1.54
N ILE A 35 -33.50 -10.21 1.45
CA ILE A 35 -32.06 -10.13 1.68
C ILE A 35 -31.38 -9.46 0.49
N ARG A 36 -31.75 -9.85 -0.74
CA ARG A 36 -31.19 -9.29 -1.96
C ARG A 36 -31.40 -7.78 -2.03
N SER A 37 -32.61 -7.30 -1.74
CA SER A 37 -32.91 -5.86 -1.68
C SER A 37 -32.08 -5.14 -0.62
N ARG A 38 -31.92 -5.72 0.58
CA ARG A 38 -31.06 -5.14 1.63
C ARG A 38 -29.60 -5.01 1.17
N ILE A 39 -29.06 -6.04 0.52
CA ILE A 39 -27.69 -6.01 -0.02
C ILE A 39 -27.55 -4.89 -1.06
N ILE A 40 -28.47 -4.79 -2.02
CA ILE A 40 -28.42 -3.77 -3.07
C ILE A 40 -28.52 -2.35 -2.47
N THR A 41 -29.44 -2.12 -1.54
CA THR A 41 -29.58 -0.82 -0.86
C THR A 41 -28.33 -0.45 -0.05
N SER A 42 -27.77 -1.39 0.70
CA SER A 42 -26.52 -1.16 1.45
C SER A 42 -25.34 -0.94 0.52
N LEU A 43 -25.28 -1.61 -0.62
CA LEU A 43 -24.23 -1.46 -1.62
C LEU A 43 -24.28 -0.07 -2.27
N ASP A 44 -25.48 0.39 -2.64
CA ASP A 44 -25.69 1.76 -3.16
C ASP A 44 -25.24 2.82 -2.13
N SER A 45 -25.60 2.62 -0.85
CA SER A 45 -25.16 3.49 0.25
C SER A 45 -23.64 3.49 0.42
N LEU A 46 -22.98 2.33 0.30
CA LEU A 46 -21.52 2.21 0.38
C LEU A 46 -20.84 3.07 -0.70
N PHE A 47 -21.27 2.94 -1.96
CA PHE A 47 -20.67 3.69 -3.06
C PHE A 47 -20.97 5.18 -3.01
N SER A 48 -22.17 5.57 -2.58
CA SER A 48 -22.46 6.98 -2.30
C SER A 48 -21.50 7.58 -1.26
N LYS A 49 -21.15 6.82 -0.20
CA LYS A 49 -20.17 7.24 0.80
C LYS A 49 -18.73 7.27 0.27
N ILE A 50 -18.37 6.37 -0.64
CA ILE A 50 -17.06 6.40 -1.34
C ILE A 50 -16.94 7.70 -2.15
N GLU A 51 -17.93 7.99 -3.00
CA GLU A 51 -17.91 9.17 -3.89
C GLU A 51 -17.90 10.48 -3.09
N THR A 52 -18.67 10.54 -2.01
CA THR A 52 -18.72 11.71 -1.11
C THR A 52 -17.57 11.79 -0.12
N ASN A 53 -16.61 10.84 -0.16
CA ASN A 53 -15.50 10.72 0.78
C ASN A 53 -15.93 10.67 2.27
N LYS A 54 -17.10 10.08 2.53
CA LYS A 54 -17.69 9.90 3.87
C LYS A 54 -17.55 8.47 4.40
N LEU A 55 -16.90 7.57 3.66
CA LEU A 55 -16.65 6.20 4.11
C LEU A 55 -15.74 6.17 5.35
N SER A 56 -16.17 5.45 6.38
CA SER A 56 -15.44 5.23 7.63
C SER A 56 -15.42 3.74 8.03
N GLY A 57 -14.77 3.41 9.14
CA GLY A 57 -14.67 2.04 9.63
C GLY A 57 -15.99 1.44 10.13
N ASN A 58 -17.03 2.26 10.38
CA ASN A 58 -18.33 1.78 10.85
C ASN A 58 -19.21 1.20 9.74
N GLU A 59 -18.84 1.45 8.48
CA GLU A 59 -19.55 0.96 7.30
C GLU A 59 -19.05 -0.37 6.76
N VAL A 60 -17.94 -0.86 7.31
CA VAL A 60 -17.28 -2.11 6.90
C VAL A 60 -17.18 -3.05 8.09
N SER A 61 -16.85 -4.32 7.83
CA SER A 61 -16.51 -5.23 8.91
C SER A 61 -15.36 -4.68 9.76
N LYS A 62 -15.46 -4.88 11.08
CA LYS A 62 -14.40 -4.52 12.02
C LYS A 62 -13.12 -5.29 11.74
N ASP A 63 -13.23 -6.52 11.24
CA ASP A 63 -12.07 -7.26 10.80
C ASP A 63 -11.49 -6.58 9.55
N LYS A 64 -10.22 -6.16 9.66
CA LYS A 64 -9.46 -5.46 8.61
C LYS A 64 -10.19 -4.23 8.07
N ALA A 65 -10.87 -3.50 8.97
CA ALA A 65 -11.61 -2.28 8.63
C ALA A 65 -10.72 -1.23 7.96
N ALA A 66 -9.51 -1.01 8.47
CA ALA A 66 -8.58 -0.03 7.93
C ALA A 66 -8.20 -0.33 6.47
N LEU A 67 -7.83 -1.59 6.18
CA LEU A 67 -7.54 -2.05 4.82
C LEU A 67 -8.78 -1.90 3.93
N SER A 68 -9.94 -2.37 4.39
CA SER A 68 -11.19 -2.30 3.63
C SER A 68 -11.55 -0.86 3.26
N VAL A 69 -11.45 0.09 4.21
CA VAL A 69 -11.72 1.51 3.95
C VAL A 69 -10.71 2.10 2.97
N SER A 70 -9.43 1.76 3.12
CA SER A 70 -8.37 2.25 2.23
C SER A 70 -8.62 1.82 0.77
N ILE A 71 -8.83 0.53 0.55
CA ILE A 71 -9.10 -0.04 -0.77
C ILE A 71 -10.42 0.47 -1.36
N LEU A 72 -11.50 0.51 -0.58
CA LEU A 72 -12.79 0.99 -1.08
C LEU A 72 -12.73 2.48 -1.48
N LYS A 73 -11.93 3.29 -0.78
CA LYS A 73 -11.71 4.69 -1.16
C LYS A 73 -10.96 4.83 -2.49
N SER A 74 -10.12 3.86 -2.88
CA SER A 74 -9.45 3.90 -4.18
C SER A 74 -10.38 3.64 -5.36
N LEU A 75 -11.61 3.16 -5.11
CA LEU A 75 -12.65 3.01 -6.14
C LEU A 75 -13.39 4.32 -6.48
N LYS A 76 -13.07 5.41 -5.77
CA LYS A 76 -13.66 6.72 -6.02
C LYS A 76 -13.32 7.21 -7.43
N THR A 77 -14.31 7.78 -8.13
CA THR A 77 -14.07 8.39 -9.44
C THR A 77 -13.20 9.65 -9.28
N GLU A 78 -12.22 9.85 -10.16
CA GLU A 78 -11.36 11.04 -10.12
C GLU A 78 -12.17 12.35 -10.23
N SER A 79 -11.78 13.36 -9.44
CA SER A 79 -12.42 14.68 -9.46
C SER A 79 -12.26 15.27 -10.86
N ASN A 80 -13.38 15.63 -11.51
CA ASN A 80 -13.51 16.16 -12.87
C ASN A 80 -13.65 15.12 -14.00
N ALA A 81 -13.73 13.82 -13.69
CA ALA A 81 -14.10 12.80 -14.68
C ALA A 81 -15.62 12.63 -14.74
N VAL A 82 -16.12 12.15 -15.90
CA VAL A 82 -17.49 11.62 -16.00
C VAL A 82 -17.61 10.46 -14.99
N PRO A 83 -18.67 10.41 -14.15
CA PRO A 83 -18.85 9.35 -13.18
C PRO A 83 -18.78 7.97 -13.84
N ASP A 84 -17.97 7.09 -13.26
CA ASP A 84 -17.91 5.71 -13.74
C ASP A 84 -19.23 5.00 -13.49
N HIS A 85 -19.70 4.24 -14.50
CA HIS A 85 -20.90 3.44 -14.40
C HIS A 85 -20.60 2.17 -13.60
N LYS A 86 -21.40 1.92 -12.57
CA LYS A 86 -21.23 0.81 -11.64
C LYS A 86 -22.45 -0.11 -11.72
N GLU A 87 -22.21 -1.39 -11.90
CA GLU A 87 -23.25 -2.39 -12.13
C GLU A 87 -22.99 -3.64 -11.27
N LEU A 88 -23.98 -4.07 -10.49
CA LEU A 88 -23.99 -5.37 -9.83
C LEU A 88 -24.19 -6.47 -10.88
N ILE A 89 -23.17 -7.28 -11.12
CA ILE A 89 -23.15 -8.30 -12.18
C ILE A 89 -23.21 -9.74 -11.65
N ASN A 90 -22.89 -9.97 -10.38
CA ASN A 90 -23.06 -11.29 -9.75
C ASN A 90 -23.35 -11.15 -8.25
N LEU A 91 -24.17 -12.05 -7.74
CA LEU A 91 -24.57 -12.08 -6.34
C LEU A 91 -25.03 -13.50 -5.94
N TYR A 92 -24.28 -14.17 -5.07
CA TYR A 92 -24.59 -15.55 -4.66
C TYR A 92 -24.28 -15.82 -3.18
N PRO A 93 -24.98 -16.77 -2.53
CA PRO A 93 -24.70 -17.16 -1.16
C PRO A 93 -23.38 -17.95 -1.08
N VAL A 94 -22.57 -17.65 -0.06
CA VAL A 94 -21.32 -18.37 0.21
C VAL A 94 -21.50 -19.36 1.35
N SER A 95 -21.97 -18.86 2.50
CA SER A 95 -22.32 -19.70 3.66
C SER A 95 -23.16 -18.91 4.64
N GLY A 96 -24.22 -19.52 5.18
CA GLY A 96 -25.08 -18.89 6.20
C GLY A 96 -25.53 -17.49 5.80
N LYS A 97 -25.09 -16.48 6.56
CA LYS A 97 -25.40 -15.05 6.37
C LYS A 97 -24.32 -14.29 5.56
N GLN A 98 -23.58 -14.97 4.70
CA GLN A 98 -22.50 -14.39 3.89
C GLN A 98 -22.77 -14.57 2.41
N TYR A 99 -22.53 -13.51 1.64
CA TYR A 99 -22.81 -13.44 0.21
C TYR A 99 -21.62 -12.84 -0.52
N PHE A 100 -21.34 -13.34 -1.70
CA PHE A 100 -20.33 -12.78 -2.58
C PHE A 100 -20.98 -11.80 -3.55
N VAL A 101 -20.39 -10.62 -3.69
CA VAL A 101 -20.92 -9.51 -4.48
C VAL A 101 -19.88 -9.12 -5.52
N THR A 102 -20.24 -9.11 -6.80
CA THR A 102 -19.33 -8.71 -7.89
C THR A 102 -19.90 -7.54 -8.67
N ILE A 103 -19.06 -6.53 -8.88
CA ILE A 103 -19.43 -5.24 -9.44
C ILE A 103 -18.53 -4.96 -10.63
N ALA A 104 -19.13 -4.62 -11.77
CA ALA A 104 -18.41 -4.08 -12.91
C ALA A 104 -18.37 -2.55 -12.80
N ILE A 105 -17.19 -1.97 -12.99
CA ILE A 105 -16.98 -0.52 -13.10
C ILE A 105 -16.50 -0.23 -14.51
N ARG A 106 -17.27 0.60 -15.22
CA ARG A 106 -17.03 0.96 -16.62
C ARG A 106 -16.81 2.45 -16.74
N GLY A 107 -15.81 2.82 -17.54
CA GLY A 107 -15.48 4.20 -17.83
C GLY A 107 -16.30 4.78 -18.97
N ILE A 108 -15.78 5.90 -19.50
CA ILE A 108 -16.25 6.52 -20.74
C ILE A 108 -16.25 5.47 -21.87
N ASP A 109 -17.25 5.55 -22.74
CA ASP A 109 -17.48 4.61 -23.86
C ASP A 109 -17.75 3.16 -23.43
N ASN A 110 -18.22 2.95 -22.20
CA ASN A 110 -18.60 1.64 -21.66
C ASN A 110 -17.42 0.63 -21.56
N GLN A 111 -16.17 1.12 -21.63
CA GLN A 111 -14.99 0.27 -21.49
C GLN A 111 -14.86 -0.24 -20.05
N LEU A 112 -14.63 -1.55 -19.90
CA LEU A 112 -14.39 -2.16 -18.59
C LEU A 112 -13.09 -1.63 -17.97
N LYS A 113 -13.20 -1.00 -16.81
CA LYS A 113 -12.05 -0.54 -16.02
C LYS A 113 -11.69 -1.55 -14.94
N THR A 114 -12.68 -1.99 -14.18
CA THR A 114 -12.47 -2.82 -12.99
C THR A 114 -13.63 -3.81 -12.82
N ILE A 115 -13.32 -5.02 -12.37
CA ILE A 115 -14.29 -5.93 -11.76
C ILE A 115 -13.88 -6.08 -10.30
N PHE A 116 -14.79 -5.72 -9.39
CA PHE A 116 -14.52 -5.64 -7.97
C PHE A 116 -15.44 -6.56 -7.18
N ASN A 117 -14.86 -7.31 -6.24
CA ASN A 117 -15.49 -8.32 -5.42
C ASN A 117 -15.52 -7.87 -3.95
N LEU A 118 -16.66 -8.10 -3.31
CA LEU A 118 -16.88 -7.88 -1.88
C LEU A 118 -17.58 -9.08 -1.25
N MET A 119 -17.36 -9.24 0.05
CA MET A 119 -18.22 -10.08 0.89
C MET A 119 -19.26 -9.19 1.56
N ALA A 120 -20.53 -9.50 1.37
CA ALA A 120 -21.64 -8.93 2.15
C ALA A 120 -21.95 -9.86 3.32
N LEU A 121 -22.00 -9.30 4.53
CA LEU A 121 -22.35 -10.01 5.76
C LEU A 121 -23.68 -9.48 6.28
N ASP A 122 -24.66 -10.36 6.48
CA ASP A 122 -25.95 -10.01 7.06
C ASP A 122 -25.91 -10.10 8.58
N GLU A 123 -25.67 -8.95 9.22
CA GLU A 123 -25.68 -8.78 10.66
C GLU A 123 -27.05 -8.25 11.11
N GLU A 124 -28.06 -9.12 11.18
CA GLU A 124 -29.45 -8.93 11.69
C GLU A 124 -30.18 -7.63 11.30
N LYS A 125 -29.66 -6.47 11.68
CA LYS A 125 -30.17 -5.13 11.41
C LYS A 125 -29.52 -4.45 10.20
N GLN A 126 -28.38 -4.92 9.70
CA GLN A 126 -27.65 -4.26 8.62
C GLN A 126 -26.84 -5.24 7.75
N ILE A 127 -26.61 -4.86 6.50
CA ILE A 127 -25.58 -5.49 5.67
C ILE A 127 -24.30 -4.68 5.83
N ILE A 128 -23.19 -5.34 6.15
CA ILE A 128 -21.85 -4.75 6.16
C ILE A 128 -21.00 -5.40 5.07
N PHE A 129 -20.02 -4.67 4.55
CA PHE A 129 -19.11 -5.18 3.52
C PHE A 129 -17.69 -5.37 4.05
N THR A 130 -16.99 -6.33 3.49
CA THR A 130 -15.55 -6.53 3.72
C THR A 130 -14.88 -7.04 2.45
N LEU A 131 -13.56 -6.86 2.36
CA LEU A 131 -12.77 -7.46 1.30
C LEU A 131 -12.84 -8.99 1.39
N PRO A 132 -12.71 -9.70 0.25
CA PRO A 132 -12.82 -11.15 0.22
C PRO A 132 -11.59 -11.87 0.78
N VAL A 133 -10.56 -11.16 1.27
CA VAL A 133 -9.27 -11.71 1.71
C VAL A 133 -9.42 -12.92 2.65
N ASN A 134 -10.24 -12.84 3.71
CA ASN A 134 -10.41 -13.97 4.63
C ASN A 134 -11.07 -15.16 3.96
N TYR A 135 -12.05 -14.91 3.08
CA TYR A 135 -12.71 -15.99 2.35
C TYR A 135 -11.74 -16.66 1.39
N LEU A 136 -11.00 -15.89 0.60
CA LEU A 136 -10.05 -16.41 -0.39
C LEU A 136 -8.83 -17.10 0.24
N THR A 137 -8.49 -16.75 1.48
CA THR A 137 -7.37 -17.35 2.23
C THR A 137 -7.81 -18.37 3.28
N ARG A 138 -9.10 -18.74 3.33
CA ARG A 138 -9.64 -19.67 4.36
C ARG A 138 -8.98 -21.05 4.41
N THR A 139 -8.37 -21.48 3.30
CA THR A 139 -7.64 -22.75 3.19
C THR A 139 -6.13 -22.59 3.32
N TRP A 140 -5.63 -21.36 3.46
CA TRP A 140 -4.21 -21.10 3.64
C TRP A 140 -3.78 -21.52 5.04
N LYS A 141 -2.53 -21.93 5.17
CA LYS A 141 -1.91 -22.23 6.45
C LYS A 141 -1.62 -20.91 7.16
N THR A 142 -1.71 -20.93 8.48
CA THR A 142 -1.39 -19.78 9.31
C THR A 142 -0.28 -20.08 10.31
N LYS A 143 0.58 -19.09 10.55
CA LYS A 143 1.62 -19.18 11.59
C LYS A 143 1.93 -17.81 12.18
N THR A 144 1.82 -17.70 13.48
CA THR A 144 2.27 -16.51 14.21
C THR A 144 3.76 -16.61 14.53
N VAL A 145 4.52 -15.58 14.19
CA VAL A 145 5.92 -15.39 14.57
C VAL A 145 6.07 -13.99 15.18
N GLY A 146 6.25 -13.92 16.50
CA GLY A 146 6.24 -12.66 17.22
C GLY A 146 4.89 -11.93 17.05
N ARG A 147 4.90 -10.75 16.43
CA ARG A 147 3.71 -9.93 16.18
C ARG A 147 3.12 -10.09 14.77
N ILE A 148 3.72 -10.95 13.95
CA ILE A 148 3.33 -11.14 12.56
C ILE A 148 2.56 -12.46 12.41
N ILE A 149 1.38 -12.40 11.81
CA ILE A 149 0.55 -13.56 11.47
C ILE A 149 0.72 -13.84 9.98
N TYR A 150 1.47 -14.88 9.65
CA TYR A 150 1.68 -15.28 8.26
C TYR A 150 0.53 -16.16 7.77
N HIS A 151 0.01 -15.83 6.60
CA HIS A 151 -0.94 -16.61 5.81
C HIS A 151 -0.22 -17.06 4.54
N TYR A 152 -0.12 -18.37 4.31
CA TYR A 152 0.68 -18.93 3.22
C TYR A 152 0.10 -20.25 2.70
N GLN A 153 0.29 -20.54 1.42
CA GLN A 153 -0.24 -21.75 0.80
C GLN A 153 0.65 -22.98 1.06
N ASP A 154 1.95 -22.88 0.73
CA ASP A 154 2.86 -24.03 0.77
C ASP A 154 3.81 -24.01 1.97
N LYS A 155 4.90 -23.23 1.87
CA LYS A 155 6.00 -23.22 2.83
C LYS A 155 6.20 -21.84 3.43
N LEU A 156 6.74 -21.83 4.64
CA LEU A 156 7.16 -20.65 5.37
C LEU A 156 8.59 -20.85 5.85
N ASN A 157 9.52 -20.01 5.42
CA ASN A 157 10.87 -19.97 5.96
C ASN A 157 10.86 -19.29 7.34
N ILE A 158 10.83 -20.11 8.38
CA ILE A 158 10.75 -19.66 9.78
C ILE A 158 11.93 -18.75 10.17
N ALA A 159 13.13 -18.95 9.62
CA ALA A 159 14.28 -18.12 9.94
C ALA A 159 14.10 -16.69 9.40
N ARG A 160 13.67 -16.55 8.14
CA ARG A 160 13.35 -15.25 7.53
C ARG A 160 12.16 -14.58 8.21
N ALA A 161 11.11 -15.34 8.52
CA ALA A 161 9.94 -14.83 9.22
C ALA A 161 10.29 -14.26 10.62
N LYS A 162 11.19 -14.93 11.35
CA LYS A 162 11.73 -14.44 12.62
C LYS A 162 12.53 -13.16 12.44
N LYS A 163 13.38 -13.09 11.41
CA LYS A 163 14.16 -11.90 11.08
C LYS A 163 13.25 -10.70 10.78
N PHE A 164 12.21 -10.88 9.97
CA PHE A 164 11.24 -9.81 9.73
C PHE A 164 10.53 -9.36 11.01
N SER A 165 10.07 -10.29 11.86
CA SER A 165 9.43 -9.92 13.13
C SER A 165 10.38 -9.12 14.04
N GLN A 166 11.67 -9.43 14.04
CA GLN A 166 12.70 -8.68 14.78
C GLN A 166 12.89 -7.29 14.17
N ASN A 167 13.04 -7.20 12.85
CA ASN A 167 13.21 -5.93 12.13
C ASN A 167 11.99 -5.01 12.29
N ASN A 168 10.77 -5.52 12.16
CA ASN A 168 9.53 -4.76 12.43
C ASN A 168 9.54 -4.15 13.85
N THR A 169 10.00 -4.92 14.83
CA THR A 169 10.10 -4.45 16.21
C THR A 169 11.18 -3.37 16.36
N LEU A 170 12.36 -3.63 15.80
CA LEU A 170 13.50 -2.72 15.86
C LEU A 170 13.17 -1.39 15.18
N ILE A 171 12.66 -1.42 13.94
CA ILE A 171 12.31 -0.22 13.18
C ILE A 171 11.34 0.66 13.97
N ALA A 172 10.24 0.09 14.48
CA ALA A 172 9.27 0.84 15.27
C ALA A 172 9.91 1.50 16.50
N GLN A 173 10.67 0.72 17.29
CA GLN A 173 11.32 1.20 18.51
C GLN A 173 12.35 2.30 18.23
N ARG A 174 13.16 2.13 17.16
CA ARG A 174 14.13 3.14 16.73
C ARG A 174 13.47 4.46 16.35
N LEU A 175 12.24 4.42 15.85
CA LEU A 175 11.45 5.62 15.52
C LEU A 175 10.61 6.13 16.70
N GLY A 176 10.77 5.57 17.91
CA GLY A 176 10.00 5.96 19.10
C GLY A 176 8.54 5.52 19.06
N LEU A 177 8.21 4.53 18.23
CA LEU A 177 6.86 3.99 18.06
C LEU A 177 6.74 2.62 18.75
N SER A 178 5.48 2.23 19.01
CA SER A 178 5.19 0.86 19.44
C SER A 178 5.14 -0.07 18.22
N PRO A 179 5.73 -1.27 18.29
CA PRO A 179 5.65 -2.22 17.19
C PRO A 179 4.22 -2.74 17.04
N GLU A 180 3.74 -2.80 15.81
CA GLU A 180 2.37 -3.20 15.52
C GLU A 180 2.28 -4.67 15.11
N ALA A 181 1.12 -5.26 15.39
CA ALA A 181 0.78 -6.56 14.86
C ALA A 181 0.30 -6.42 13.42
N MET A 182 0.65 -7.39 12.58
CA MET A 182 0.32 -7.35 11.15
C MET A 182 -0.07 -8.73 10.63
N ASP A 183 -1.07 -8.76 9.76
CA ASP A 183 -1.37 -9.90 8.91
C ASP A 183 -0.47 -9.88 7.68
N PHE A 184 0.16 -11.00 7.35
CA PHE A 184 1.14 -11.10 6.28
C PHE A 184 0.72 -12.19 5.30
N TYR A 185 0.29 -11.78 4.10
CA TYR A 185 -0.14 -12.67 3.04
C TYR A 185 1.01 -12.94 2.08
N MET A 186 1.39 -14.21 1.98
CA MET A 186 2.43 -14.68 1.07
C MET A 186 1.85 -15.03 -0.28
N CYS A 187 2.01 -14.13 -1.24
CA CYS A 187 1.56 -14.32 -2.61
C CYS A 187 2.76 -14.61 -3.51
N ALA A 188 2.56 -15.37 -4.60
CA ALA A 188 3.63 -15.66 -5.54
C ALA A 188 3.98 -14.44 -6.41
N ASN A 189 2.98 -13.62 -6.75
CA ASN A 189 3.14 -12.44 -7.60
C ASN A 189 1.98 -11.44 -7.38
N TYR A 190 2.08 -10.25 -7.99
CA TYR A 190 1.09 -9.18 -7.81
C TYR A 190 -0.33 -9.56 -8.28
N GLN A 191 -0.47 -10.43 -9.28
CA GLN A 191 -1.79 -10.87 -9.75
C GLN A 191 -2.53 -11.73 -8.72
N GLU A 192 -1.82 -12.37 -7.78
CA GLU A 192 -2.46 -13.07 -6.64
C GLU A 192 -2.89 -12.10 -5.53
N VAL A 193 -2.24 -10.93 -5.42
CA VAL A 193 -2.62 -9.89 -4.46
C VAL A 193 -3.97 -9.27 -4.82
N LEU A 194 -4.18 -9.01 -6.12
CA LEU A 194 -5.35 -8.29 -6.62
C LEU A 194 -6.69 -8.89 -6.16
N PRO A 195 -6.97 -10.21 -6.33
CA PRO A 195 -8.21 -10.81 -5.84
C PRO A 195 -8.39 -10.71 -4.33
N LEU A 196 -7.31 -10.78 -3.54
CA LEU A 196 -7.39 -10.63 -2.08
C LEU A 196 -7.86 -9.23 -1.68
N LEU A 197 -7.45 -8.21 -2.45
CA LEU A 197 -7.91 -6.83 -2.32
C LEU A 197 -9.27 -6.58 -3.01
N GLY A 198 -9.92 -7.62 -3.55
CA GLY A 198 -11.21 -7.51 -4.23
C GLY A 198 -11.13 -7.24 -5.73
N TYR A 199 -9.94 -7.03 -6.31
CA TYR A 199 -9.80 -6.80 -7.74
C TYR A 199 -9.75 -8.13 -8.51
N GLU A 200 -10.87 -8.55 -9.10
CA GLU A 200 -10.89 -9.66 -10.07
C GLU A 200 -10.24 -9.25 -11.39
N TYR A 201 -10.45 -8.00 -11.78
CA TYR A 201 -9.84 -7.37 -12.94
C TYR A 201 -9.59 -5.90 -12.63
N ASP A 202 -8.40 -5.41 -12.97
CA ASP A 202 -8.09 -3.98 -12.98
C ASP A 202 -7.24 -3.66 -14.21
N ARG A 203 -7.76 -2.77 -15.07
CA ARG A 203 -7.08 -2.37 -16.29
C ARG A 203 -5.69 -1.78 -16.02
N ALA A 204 -5.53 -1.00 -14.95
CA ALA A 204 -4.26 -0.35 -14.62
C ALA A 204 -3.20 -1.33 -14.10
N SER A 205 -3.62 -2.48 -13.60
CA SER A 205 -2.77 -3.53 -13.04
C SER A 205 -2.55 -4.73 -13.98
N ASN A 206 -3.19 -4.73 -15.14
CA ASN A 206 -3.11 -5.84 -16.09
C ASN A 206 -1.66 -6.12 -16.52
N GLY A 207 -1.22 -7.37 -16.39
CA GLY A 207 0.13 -7.82 -16.76
C GLY A 207 1.25 -7.45 -15.79
N LYS A 208 0.97 -6.70 -14.71
CA LYS A 208 1.97 -6.36 -13.69
C LYS A 208 2.17 -7.53 -12.73
N THR A 209 3.40 -8.02 -12.59
CA THR A 209 3.67 -9.22 -11.74
C THR A 209 4.64 -8.97 -10.60
N LYS A 210 5.43 -7.90 -10.66
CA LYS A 210 6.56 -7.62 -9.76
C LYS A 210 6.34 -6.50 -8.76
N ASP A 211 5.16 -5.89 -8.76
CA ASP A 211 4.82 -4.86 -7.78
C ASP A 211 4.42 -5.57 -6.49
N GLY A 212 5.23 -5.47 -5.43
CA GLY A 212 4.75 -5.85 -4.11
C GLY A 212 3.69 -4.85 -3.67
N TYR A 213 2.79 -5.27 -2.77
CA TYR A 213 1.83 -4.35 -2.19
C TYR A 213 2.23 -4.10 -0.73
N GLY A 214 2.43 -2.81 -0.43
CA GLY A 214 2.95 -2.27 0.83
C GLY A 214 2.18 -2.69 2.09
N VAL A 215 2.55 -2.08 3.22
CA VAL A 215 1.75 -2.20 4.45
C VAL A 215 0.54 -1.27 4.36
N ASP A 216 -0.67 -1.82 4.35
CA ASP A 216 -1.93 -1.05 4.43
C ASP A 216 -2.88 -1.68 5.44
N GLY A 217 -3.46 -0.87 6.33
CA GLY A 217 -4.39 -1.34 7.35
C GLY A 217 -3.86 -2.51 8.20
N ASN A 218 -2.56 -2.49 8.53
CA ASN A 218 -1.84 -3.55 9.23
C ASN A 218 -1.78 -4.89 8.46
N CYS A 219 -2.01 -4.87 7.16
CA CYS A 219 -1.87 -6.02 6.28
C CYS A 219 -0.68 -5.81 5.35
N ILE A 220 0.08 -6.88 5.09
CA ILE A 220 1.19 -6.94 4.16
C ILE A 220 0.86 -7.98 3.10
N PHE A 221 1.08 -7.65 1.84
CA PHE A 221 0.89 -8.57 0.72
C PHE A 221 2.21 -8.69 -0.04
N SER A 222 3.02 -9.64 0.43
CA SER A 222 4.30 -9.94 -0.22
C SER A 222 4.09 -10.64 -1.56
N ILE A 223 5.09 -10.49 -2.42
CA ILE A 223 5.22 -11.25 -3.67
C ILE A 223 6.43 -12.19 -3.58
N MET A 224 6.57 -13.08 -4.57
CA MET A 224 7.65 -14.07 -4.63
C MET A 224 7.70 -15.01 -3.41
N ASN A 225 6.58 -15.14 -2.69
CA ASN A 225 6.48 -15.90 -1.44
C ASN A 225 7.56 -15.52 -0.41
N ASN A 226 7.86 -14.23 -0.27
CA ASN A 226 8.92 -13.77 0.63
C ASN A 226 8.39 -13.43 2.04
N GLU A 227 9.10 -13.84 3.08
CA GLU A 227 8.73 -13.57 4.47
C GLU A 227 9.24 -12.24 5.03
N ASP A 228 10.10 -11.51 4.30
CA ASP A 228 10.78 -10.31 4.79
C ASP A 228 10.44 -9.06 3.98
N PHE A 229 9.57 -8.23 4.56
CA PHE A 229 9.12 -6.96 4.01
C PHE A 229 9.62 -5.76 4.83
N SER A 230 10.80 -5.89 5.43
CA SER A 230 11.39 -4.86 6.31
C SER A 230 11.51 -3.49 5.65
N HIS A 231 11.75 -3.45 4.33
CA HIS A 231 11.82 -2.23 3.52
C HIS A 231 10.52 -1.42 3.60
N ASP A 232 9.37 -2.04 3.29
CA ASP A 232 8.08 -1.35 3.33
C ASP A 232 7.56 -1.13 4.75
N ALA A 233 7.93 -2.00 5.70
CA ALA A 233 7.67 -1.75 7.12
C ALA A 233 8.34 -0.45 7.60
N PHE A 234 9.53 -0.12 7.09
CA PHE A 234 10.14 1.19 7.36
C PHE A 234 9.26 2.33 6.83
N HIS A 235 8.84 2.30 5.57
CA HIS A 235 7.97 3.35 5.00
C HIS A 235 6.64 3.50 5.77
N TYR A 236 6.09 2.39 6.24
CA TYR A 236 4.89 2.38 7.07
C TYR A 236 5.07 3.15 8.38
N TYR A 237 6.15 2.88 9.11
CA TYR A 237 6.41 3.58 10.38
C TYR A 237 6.86 5.03 10.16
N THR A 238 7.67 5.32 9.14
CA THR A 238 8.09 6.71 8.88
C THR A 238 6.92 7.61 8.53
N ALA A 239 5.92 7.11 7.80
CA ALA A 239 4.72 7.86 7.49
C ALA A 239 3.99 8.39 8.75
N LYS A 240 4.15 7.75 9.91
CA LYS A 240 3.51 8.15 11.19
C LYS A 240 4.24 9.27 11.93
N ILE A 241 5.54 9.43 11.67
CA ILE A 241 6.38 10.44 12.34
C ILE A 241 6.78 11.59 11.42
N ARG A 242 6.48 11.48 10.13
CA ARG A 242 6.85 12.47 9.12
C ARG A 242 6.07 13.76 9.32
N THR A 243 6.76 14.88 9.41
CA THR A 243 6.17 16.23 9.52
C THR A 243 6.30 17.04 8.23
N SER A 244 7.07 16.53 7.26
CA SER A 244 7.35 17.18 5.98
C SER A 244 7.00 16.28 4.79
N SER A 245 7.01 16.83 3.58
CA SER A 245 6.84 15.99 2.37
C SER A 245 7.97 14.97 2.24
N ARG A 246 7.64 13.74 1.82
CA ARG A 246 8.59 12.63 1.67
C ARG A 246 9.78 13.02 0.79
N ASN A 247 10.99 12.77 1.30
CA ASN A 247 12.20 12.76 0.49
C ASN A 247 12.53 11.32 0.07
N SER A 248 12.48 11.04 -1.24
CA SER A 248 12.71 9.68 -1.74
C SER A 248 14.14 9.21 -1.51
N ALA A 249 15.17 10.05 -1.68
CA ALA A 249 16.55 9.62 -1.41
C ALA A 249 16.73 9.23 0.06
N ALA A 250 16.27 10.07 0.99
CA ALA A 250 16.39 9.80 2.41
C ALA A 250 15.67 8.51 2.79
N GLU A 251 14.37 8.40 2.49
CA GLU A 251 13.61 7.24 2.94
C GLU A 251 14.04 5.94 2.26
N GLU A 252 14.30 5.94 0.95
CA GLU A 252 14.77 4.72 0.25
C GLU A 252 16.15 4.29 0.75
N GLY A 253 17.05 5.24 0.99
CA GLY A 253 18.37 4.95 1.54
C GLY A 253 18.31 4.30 2.92
N ILE A 254 17.51 4.88 3.82
CA ILE A 254 17.33 4.31 5.18
C ILE A 254 16.59 2.97 5.10
N ALA A 255 15.59 2.81 4.22
CA ALA A 255 14.89 1.54 4.02
C ALA A 255 15.83 0.42 3.53
N TYR A 256 16.80 0.75 2.66
CA TYR A 256 17.83 -0.19 2.23
C TYR A 256 18.75 -0.59 3.38
N SER A 257 19.15 0.38 4.22
CA SER A 257 20.03 0.16 5.37
C SER A 257 19.36 -0.65 6.48
N TRP A 258 18.19 -0.22 6.95
CA TRP A 258 17.48 -0.84 8.09
C TRP A 258 16.71 -2.10 7.70
N GLY A 259 16.34 -2.23 6.43
CA GLY A 259 15.59 -3.36 5.90
C GLY A 259 16.42 -4.15 4.89
N ASN A 260 16.05 -4.01 3.63
CA ASN A 260 16.64 -4.71 2.50
C ASN A 260 16.38 -3.93 1.20
N ALA A 261 16.92 -4.41 0.08
CA ALA A 261 16.79 -3.77 -1.21
C ALA A 261 15.48 -4.10 -1.96
N TYR A 262 14.45 -4.59 -1.25
CA TYR A 262 13.11 -4.93 -1.77
C TYR A 262 13.02 -6.08 -2.80
N TYR A 263 14.16 -6.59 -3.27
CA TYR A 263 14.22 -7.67 -4.27
C TYR A 263 15.00 -8.89 -3.77
N THR A 264 14.74 -10.02 -4.41
CA THR A 264 15.45 -11.27 -4.17
C THR A 264 16.55 -11.52 -5.19
N ASP A 265 17.55 -12.30 -4.79
CA ASP A 265 18.49 -12.94 -5.70
C ASP A 265 17.87 -14.17 -6.40
N GLU A 266 18.69 -14.87 -7.19
CA GLU A 266 18.29 -16.10 -7.90
C GLU A 266 17.84 -17.25 -6.98
N ASN A 267 18.23 -17.22 -5.70
CA ASN A 267 17.84 -18.20 -4.70
C ASN A 267 16.61 -17.75 -3.88
N GLY A 268 16.03 -16.59 -4.22
CA GLY A 268 14.90 -16.03 -3.48
C GLY A 268 15.29 -15.39 -2.14
N GLU A 269 16.57 -15.11 -1.89
CA GLU A 269 17.04 -14.41 -0.69
C GLU A 269 16.99 -12.90 -0.88
N MET A 270 16.58 -12.15 0.15
CA MET A 270 16.55 -10.68 0.08
C MET A 270 17.95 -10.12 -0.06
N ILE A 271 18.15 -9.29 -1.09
CA ILE A 271 19.40 -8.57 -1.31
C ILE A 271 19.56 -7.51 -0.21
N LEU A 272 20.69 -7.54 0.46
CA LEU A 272 21.03 -6.61 1.55
C LEU A 272 21.87 -5.45 1.01
N GLN A 273 21.69 -4.27 1.59
CA GLN A 273 22.47 -3.07 1.22
C GLN A 273 23.98 -3.32 1.29
N LYS A 274 24.48 -4.08 2.28
CA LYS A 274 25.92 -4.44 2.36
C LYS A 274 26.45 -5.21 1.13
N GLN A 275 25.60 -5.98 0.44
CA GLN A 275 26.00 -6.67 -0.80
C GLN A 275 26.10 -5.64 -1.93
N LEU A 276 25.10 -4.76 -2.05
CA LEU A 276 25.07 -3.70 -3.04
C LEU A 276 26.19 -2.66 -2.86
N VAL A 277 26.59 -2.36 -1.62
CA VAL A 277 27.75 -1.50 -1.34
C VAL A 277 29.05 -2.14 -1.85
N LYS A 278 29.20 -3.47 -1.75
CA LYS A 278 30.34 -4.18 -2.34
C LYS A 278 30.32 -4.10 -3.86
N GLU A 279 29.16 -4.27 -4.49
CA GLU A 279 29.00 -4.11 -5.94
C GLU A 279 29.34 -2.68 -6.39
N LEU A 280 28.85 -1.67 -5.66
CA LEU A 280 29.16 -0.27 -5.94
C LEU A 280 30.66 0.01 -5.80
N LYS A 281 31.32 -0.53 -4.77
CA LYS A 281 32.77 -0.43 -4.61
C LYS A 281 33.52 -1.02 -5.80
N GLN A 282 33.11 -2.20 -6.27
CA GLN A 282 33.73 -2.82 -7.45
C GLN A 282 33.51 -1.99 -8.72
N TYR A 283 32.28 -1.51 -8.94
CA TYR A 283 31.98 -0.63 -10.06
C TYR A 283 32.86 0.62 -10.06
N VAL A 284 33.01 1.29 -8.92
CA VAL A 284 33.84 2.49 -8.78
C VAL A 284 35.33 2.20 -9.00
N LEU A 285 35.82 1.02 -8.63
CA LEU A 285 37.20 0.60 -8.91
C LEU A 285 37.45 0.35 -10.40
N GLN A 286 36.46 -0.20 -11.10
CA GLN A 286 36.52 -0.45 -12.54
C GLN A 286 36.31 0.81 -13.38
N HIS A 287 35.66 1.83 -12.81
CA HIS A 287 35.36 3.11 -13.45
C HIS A 287 35.88 4.29 -12.62
N PRO A 288 37.21 4.45 -12.44
CA PRO A 288 37.79 5.43 -11.52
C PRO A 288 37.35 6.87 -11.80
N GLN A 289 37.07 7.21 -13.05
CA GLN A 289 36.62 8.52 -13.52
C GLN A 289 35.15 8.86 -13.22
N VAL A 290 34.35 7.89 -12.75
CA VAL A 290 32.93 8.14 -12.47
C VAL A 290 32.77 9.12 -11.31
N ASN A 291 31.81 10.02 -11.37
CA ASN A 291 31.49 10.89 -10.24
C ASN A 291 30.29 10.32 -9.46
N LEU A 292 30.44 10.07 -8.16
CA LEU A 292 29.36 9.50 -7.33
C LEU A 292 28.16 10.44 -7.16
N TYR A 293 28.37 11.76 -7.26
CA TYR A 293 27.27 12.73 -7.29
C TYR A 293 26.45 12.60 -8.58
N ASP A 294 27.11 12.37 -9.71
CA ASP A 294 26.43 12.14 -10.98
C ASP A 294 25.64 10.82 -10.95
N LEU A 295 26.22 9.73 -10.41
CA LEU A 295 25.48 8.48 -10.19
C LEU A 295 24.27 8.67 -9.28
N PHE A 296 24.41 9.44 -8.20
CA PHE A 296 23.32 9.72 -7.27
C PHE A 296 22.17 10.49 -7.93
N THR A 297 22.49 11.56 -8.67
CA THR A 297 21.49 12.45 -9.28
C THR A 297 20.83 11.85 -10.51
N THR A 298 21.60 11.18 -11.38
CA THR A 298 21.08 10.58 -12.63
C THR A 298 20.51 9.17 -12.42
N ASN A 299 20.89 8.49 -11.32
CA ASN A 299 20.42 7.17 -10.92
C ASN A 299 20.42 6.10 -12.04
N PRO A 300 21.55 5.91 -12.76
CA PRO A 300 21.62 4.93 -13.83
C PRO A 300 21.59 3.50 -13.29
N VAL A 301 21.34 2.54 -14.19
CA VAL A 301 21.48 1.11 -13.88
C VAL A 301 22.96 0.75 -13.91
N VAL A 302 23.52 0.40 -12.75
CA VAL A 302 24.94 0.00 -12.59
C VAL A 302 25.09 -1.40 -11.98
N PHE A 303 24.00 -1.98 -11.49
CA PHE A 303 23.95 -3.30 -10.90
C PHE A 303 23.28 -4.27 -11.87
N ASN A 304 23.61 -5.55 -11.75
CA ASN A 304 22.90 -6.62 -12.46
C ASN A 304 21.49 -6.86 -11.88
N SER A 305 21.25 -6.38 -10.66
CA SER A 305 19.95 -6.41 -9.99
C SER A 305 19.10 -5.17 -10.36
N MET A 306 17.83 -5.18 -9.93
CA MET A 306 16.92 -4.03 -10.10
C MET A 306 17.18 -2.88 -9.11
N ALA A 307 18.18 -3.03 -8.22
CA ALA A 307 18.50 -2.05 -7.21
C ALA A 307 18.89 -0.69 -7.81
N LYS A 308 18.59 0.39 -7.08
CA LYS A 308 18.88 1.76 -7.50
C LYS A 308 20.18 2.24 -6.88
N VAL A 309 21.13 2.68 -7.70
CA VAL A 309 22.42 3.20 -7.23
C VAL A 309 22.25 4.38 -6.29
N ARG A 310 21.27 5.24 -6.57
CA ARG A 310 20.90 6.35 -5.69
C ARG A 310 20.51 5.89 -4.29
N SER A 311 19.70 4.84 -4.16
CA SER A 311 19.28 4.29 -2.86
C SER A 311 20.45 3.67 -2.10
N VAL A 312 21.37 3.00 -2.80
CA VAL A 312 22.58 2.44 -2.18
C VAL A 312 23.50 3.54 -1.64
N ILE A 313 23.76 4.59 -2.44
CA ILE A 313 24.55 5.75 -2.02
C ILE A 313 23.84 6.46 -0.84
N ALA A 314 22.53 6.69 -0.94
CA ALA A 314 21.77 7.33 0.12
C ALA A 314 21.78 6.52 1.42
N GLY A 315 21.72 5.19 1.33
CA GLY A 315 21.83 4.29 2.48
C GLY A 315 23.20 4.37 3.13
N LEU A 316 24.28 4.41 2.35
CA LEU A 316 25.64 4.59 2.87
C LEU A 316 25.80 5.93 3.61
N ILE A 317 25.20 6.99 3.09
CA ILE A 317 25.18 8.31 3.75
C ILE A 317 24.31 8.26 5.01
N ALA A 318 23.18 7.54 4.99
CA ALA A 318 22.32 7.37 6.15
C ALA A 318 23.04 6.62 7.28
N ASP A 319 23.79 5.56 6.97
CA ASP A 319 24.62 4.84 7.95
C ASP A 319 25.63 5.76 8.63
N GLU A 320 26.29 6.63 7.85
CA GLU A 320 27.24 7.62 8.37
C GLU A 320 26.55 8.68 9.25
N VAL A 321 25.37 9.16 8.85
CA VAL A 321 24.55 10.07 9.66
C VAL A 321 24.16 9.40 10.98
N GLU A 322 23.70 8.15 10.92
CA GLU A 322 23.33 7.40 12.12
C GLU A 322 24.53 7.20 13.04
N GLN A 323 25.69 6.82 12.49
CA GLN A 323 26.91 6.63 13.26
C GLN A 323 27.33 7.91 13.99
N LYS A 324 27.22 9.07 13.35
CA LYS A 324 27.68 10.36 13.89
C LYS A 324 26.66 11.09 14.74
N LYS A 325 25.37 10.95 14.44
CA LYS A 325 24.28 11.76 15.00
C LYS A 325 23.20 10.93 15.67
N GLY A 326 23.29 9.60 15.59
CA GLY A 326 22.29 8.68 16.11
C GLY A 326 20.93 8.80 15.42
N ILE A 327 19.90 8.26 16.09
CA ILE A 327 18.51 8.35 15.67
C ILE A 327 18.03 9.79 15.40
N PRO A 328 18.40 10.83 16.20
CA PRO A 328 18.01 12.20 15.88
C PRO A 328 18.44 12.66 14.48
N GLY A 329 19.63 12.24 14.01
CA GLY A 329 20.08 12.51 12.64
C GLY A 329 19.21 11.82 11.59
N ILE A 330 18.78 10.58 11.84
CA ILE A 330 17.88 9.84 10.96
C ILE A 330 16.49 10.47 10.91
N ILE A 331 15.95 10.91 12.03
CA ILE A 331 14.68 11.64 12.08
C ILE A 331 14.78 12.97 11.31
N ALA A 332 15.93 13.66 11.39
CA ALA A 332 16.17 14.86 10.59
C ALA A 332 16.21 14.56 9.08
N LEU A 333 16.81 13.44 8.66
CA LEU A 333 16.77 13.00 7.26
C LEU A 333 15.36 12.65 6.78
N ILE A 334 14.58 11.92 7.59
CA ILE A 334 13.17 11.59 7.25
C ILE A 334 12.35 12.87 7.02
N ASN A 335 12.63 13.91 7.79
CA ASN A 335 11.90 15.17 7.78
C ASN A 335 12.57 16.28 6.96
N CYS A 336 13.56 15.97 6.12
CA CYS A 336 14.29 17.01 5.38
C CYS A 336 13.47 17.71 4.29
N GLY A 337 12.32 17.15 3.90
CA GLY A 337 11.46 17.70 2.85
C GLY A 337 11.83 17.20 1.45
N LYS A 338 10.90 17.34 0.51
CA LYS A 338 11.01 16.74 -0.84
C LYS A 338 12.15 17.36 -1.66
N GLY A 339 12.88 16.53 -2.40
CA GLY A 339 13.83 16.95 -3.45
C GLY A 339 15.30 16.91 -3.03
N ASP A 340 16.18 16.95 -4.04
CA ASP A 340 17.62 16.71 -3.87
C ASP A 340 18.30 17.85 -3.10
N GLU A 341 17.89 19.10 -3.34
CA GLU A 341 18.43 20.27 -2.61
C GLU A 341 18.18 20.18 -1.10
N ASN A 342 16.96 19.78 -0.71
CA ASN A 342 16.60 19.56 0.69
C ASN A 342 17.39 18.40 1.31
N TYR A 343 17.60 17.32 0.54
CA TYR A 343 18.43 16.20 0.98
C TYR A 343 19.89 16.64 1.20
N LEU A 344 20.48 17.33 0.22
CA LEU A 344 21.87 17.81 0.25
C LEU A 344 22.10 18.81 1.39
N SER A 345 21.18 19.75 1.60
CA SER A 345 21.22 20.71 2.71
C SER A 345 21.20 19.99 4.07
N ALA A 346 20.35 18.96 4.22
CA ALA A 346 20.29 18.19 5.45
C ALA A 346 21.58 17.40 5.72
N ILE A 347 22.13 16.69 4.73
CA ILE A 347 23.35 15.91 4.93
C ILE A 347 24.60 16.81 5.12
N ASP A 348 24.61 18.01 4.54
CA ASP A 348 25.68 18.99 4.79
C ASP A 348 25.64 19.46 6.24
N THR A 349 24.44 19.82 6.72
CA THR A 349 24.23 20.22 8.12
C THR A 349 24.60 19.10 9.09
N LEU A 350 24.24 17.85 8.77
CA LEU A 350 24.43 16.71 9.67
C LEU A 350 25.88 16.21 9.68
N ILE A 351 26.52 16.07 8.52
CA ILE A 351 27.84 15.41 8.41
C ILE A 351 28.81 16.10 7.46
N GLY A 352 28.48 17.28 6.93
CA GLY A 352 29.35 18.09 6.09
C GLY A 352 29.57 17.51 4.68
N ILE A 353 28.62 16.71 4.19
CA ILE A 353 28.60 16.26 2.79
C ILE A 353 27.71 17.20 1.99
N ASN A 354 28.25 17.82 0.95
CA ASN A 354 27.53 18.74 0.07
C ASN A 354 27.93 18.51 -1.39
N LYS A 355 27.28 19.20 -2.32
CA LYS A 355 27.52 19.06 -3.76
C LYS A 355 28.98 19.18 -4.16
N VAL A 356 29.77 20.05 -3.52
CA VAL A 356 31.18 20.30 -3.87
C VAL A 356 32.08 19.13 -3.45
N ASN A 357 31.82 18.52 -2.29
CA ASN A 357 32.67 17.47 -1.74
C ASN A 357 32.06 16.06 -1.82
N PHE A 358 30.87 15.93 -2.42
CA PHE A 358 30.06 14.71 -2.41
C PHE A 358 30.86 13.48 -2.87
N ASP A 359 31.48 13.55 -4.04
CA ASP A 359 32.25 12.43 -4.60
C ASP A 359 33.37 11.98 -3.65
N THR A 360 34.24 12.90 -3.24
CA THR A 360 35.35 12.62 -2.33
C THR A 360 34.87 12.05 -0.99
N ARG A 361 33.82 12.62 -0.40
CA ARG A 361 33.29 12.19 0.90
C ARG A 361 32.64 10.82 0.82
N VAL A 362 31.78 10.58 -0.17
CA VAL A 362 31.09 9.29 -0.33
C VAL A 362 32.07 8.19 -0.72
N ARG A 363 33.09 8.47 -1.55
CA ARG A 363 34.17 7.51 -1.83
C ARG A 363 34.93 7.08 -0.57
N ALA A 364 35.09 7.99 0.40
CA ALA A 364 35.72 7.65 1.66
C ALA A 364 34.88 6.67 2.49
N LEU A 365 33.55 6.70 2.36
CA LEU A 365 32.64 5.76 3.02
C LEU A 365 32.65 4.35 2.41
N LEU A 366 33.15 4.19 1.17
CA LEU A 366 33.29 2.89 0.51
C LEU A 366 34.55 2.10 0.93
N LYS A 367 35.43 2.70 1.75
CA LYS A 367 36.76 2.15 2.04
C LYS A 367 36.74 0.94 2.97
#